data_AF-A0A4Q5TCI2-F1
#
_entry.id   AF-A0A4Q5TCI2-F1
#
_cell.length_a   1.000
_cell.length_b   1.000
_cell.length_c   1.000
_cell.angle_alpha   90.00
_cell.angle_beta   90.00
_cell.angle_gamma   90.00
#
_symmetry.space_group_name_H-M   'P 1'
#
loop_
_entity.id
_entity.type
_entity.pdbx_description
1 polymer ?
#
loop_
_entity_poly.entity_id
_entity_poly.type
_entity_poly.pdbx_seq_one_letter_code
_entity_poly.pdbx_strand_id
1 'polypeptide(L)' 'MSQLSPARSVDLVGVATPISVRELAPWALFVALFAVLALYFVGAEQGATSLLAGDTVHEWVHDGRHLLGFPCH' A
#
# COMPACT_ATOMS: atom_id res chain seq x y z
N MET A 1 -65.28 -22.38 10.16
CA MET A 1 -64.11 -22.92 9.45
C MET A 1 -63.18 -21.74 9.14
N SER A 2 -62.23 -21.45 10.05
CA SER A 2 -61.27 -20.36 9.88
C SER A 2 -60.21 -20.78 8.88
N GLN A 3 -60.14 -20.07 7.75
CA GLN A 3 -59.06 -20.22 6.78
C GLN A 3 -57.78 -19.63 7.39
N LEU A 4 -56.76 -20.46 7.58
CA LEU A 4 -55.43 -20.02 7.99
C LEU A 4 -54.77 -19.32 6.80
N SER A 5 -54.47 -18.03 6.96
CA SER A 5 -53.72 -17.23 5.98
C SER A 5 -52.32 -17.85 5.79
N PRO A 6 -51.80 -17.99 4.56
CA PRO A 6 -50.48 -18.58 4.34
C PRO A 6 -49.41 -17.64 4.92
N ALA A 7 -48.63 -18.16 5.86
CA ALA A 7 -47.44 -17.48 6.35
C ALA A 7 -46.51 -17.21 5.16
N ARG A 8 -46.21 -15.94 4.92
CA ARG A 8 -45.27 -15.49 3.90
C ARG A 8 -43.91 -16.12 4.20
N SER A 9 -43.50 -17.07 3.37
CA SER A 9 -42.16 -17.65 3.43
C SER A 9 -41.16 -16.54 3.12
N VAL A 10 -40.38 -16.14 4.12
CA VAL A 10 -39.20 -15.29 3.92
C VAL A 10 -38.11 -16.21 3.41
N ASP A 11 -37.80 -16.13 2.12
CA ASP A 11 -36.63 -16.81 1.57
C ASP A 11 -35.36 -16.20 2.19
N LEU A 12 -34.75 -16.92 3.12
CA LEU A 12 -33.56 -16.48 3.86
C LEU A 12 -32.26 -16.69 3.08
N VAL A 13 -32.33 -17.33 1.90
CA VAL A 13 -31.17 -17.57 1.05
C VAL A 13 -31.07 -16.44 0.03
N GLY A 14 -30.57 -15.30 0.50
CA GLY A 14 -30.11 -14.24 -0.38
C GLY A 14 -28.90 -14.75 -1.16
N VAL A 15 -29.07 -15.03 -2.47
CA VAL A 15 -27.94 -15.27 -3.37
C VAL A 15 -27.10 -14.01 -3.38
N ALA A 16 -25.89 -14.07 -2.81
CA ALA A 16 -24.96 -12.96 -2.85
C ALA A 16 -24.61 -12.66 -4.31
N THR A 17 -25.00 -11.47 -4.78
CA THR A 17 -24.63 -11.01 -6.12
C THR A 17 -23.16 -10.60 -6.10
N PRO A 18 -22.30 -11.16 -6.99
CA PRO A 18 -20.90 -10.77 -7.05
C PRO A 18 -20.76 -9.32 -7.53
N ILE A 19 -19.86 -8.57 -6.89
CA ILE A 19 -19.51 -7.19 -7.29
C ILE A 19 -18.70 -7.25 -8.59
N SER A 20 -19.07 -6.44 -9.58
CA SER A 20 -18.36 -6.43 -10.85
C SER A 20 -16.96 -5.80 -10.72
N VAL A 21 -16.01 -6.22 -11.56
CA VAL A 21 -14.66 -5.62 -11.59
C VAL A 21 -14.73 -4.13 -11.90
N ARG A 22 -15.69 -3.70 -12.72
CA ARG A 22 -15.91 -2.29 -13.05
C ARG A 22 -16.29 -1.46 -11.82
N GLU A 23 -17.09 -2.02 -10.93
CA GLU A 23 -17.47 -1.37 -9.67
C GLU A 23 -16.30 -1.31 -8.67
N LEU A 24 -15.45 -2.35 -8.65
CA LEU A 24 -14.26 -2.40 -7.78
C LEU A 24 -13.09 -1.56 -8.29
N ALA A 25 -12.94 -1.43 -9.61
CA ALA A 25 -11.80 -0.79 -10.25
C ALA A 25 -11.44 0.60 -9.70
N PRO A 26 -12.37 1.57 -9.52
CA PRO A 26 -12.01 2.89 -8.99
C PRO A 26 -11.49 2.83 -7.56
N TRP A 27 -12.05 1.94 -6.72
CA TRP A 27 -11.63 1.77 -5.33
C TRP A 27 -10.28 1.07 -5.24
N ALA A 28 -10.07 0.04 -6.05
CA ALA A 28 -8.78 -0.64 -6.14
C ALA A 28 -7.68 0.32 -6.60
N LEU A 29 -7.95 1.16 -7.61
CA LEU A 29 -7.03 2.19 -8.05
C LEU A 29 -6.73 3.21 -6.95
N PHE A 30 -7.76 3.68 -6.25
CA PHE A 30 -7.58 4.61 -5.14
C PHE A 30 -6.68 4.04 -4.03
N VAL A 31 -6.95 2.81 -3.60
CA VAL A 31 -6.13 2.13 -2.58
C VAL A 31 -4.71 1.88 -3.09
N ALA A 32 -4.54 1.47 -4.35
CA ALA A 32 -3.23 1.26 -4.93
C ALA A 32 -2.40 2.56 -4.97
N LEU A 33 -3.01 3.67 -5.38
CA LEU A 33 -2.36 4.98 -5.38
C LEU A 33 -1.97 5.41 -3.95
N PHE A 34 -2.87 5.23 -3.00
CA PHE A 34 -2.58 5.54 -1.60
C PHE A 34 -1.47 4.67 -1.02
N ALA A 35 -1.45 3.37 -1.37
CA ALA A 35 -0.40 2.44 -0.95
C ALA A 35 0.96 2.84 -1.54
N VAL A 36 1.02 3.21 -2.83
CA VAL A 36 2.26 3.71 -3.46
C VAL A 36 2.73 4.99 -2.77
N LEU A 37 1.82 5.90 -2.43
CA LEU A 37 2.17 7.13 -1.72
C LEU A 37 2.74 6.83 -0.33
N ALA A 38 2.11 5.94 0.42
CA ALA A 38 2.58 5.51 1.73
C ALA A 38 3.97 4.85 1.63
N LEU A 39 4.17 3.95 0.67
CA LEU A 39 5.47 3.32 0.42
C LEU A 39 6.54 4.34 0.03
N TYR A 40 6.19 5.36 -0.75
CA TYR A 40 7.11 6.44 -1.10
C TYR A 40 7.56 7.20 0.15
N PHE A 41 6.63 7.66 1.00
CA PHE A 41 7.00 8.43 2.19
C PHE A 41 7.78 7.59 3.20
N VAL A 42 7.28 6.41 3.54
CA VAL A 42 7.99 5.51 4.46
C VAL A 42 9.35 5.15 3.87
N GLY A 43 9.42 4.80 2.59
CA GLY A 43 10.68 4.47 1.92
C GLY A 43 11.66 5.65 1.93
N ALA A 44 11.21 6.85 1.59
CA ALA A 44 12.06 8.05 1.58
C ALA A 44 12.64 8.35 2.97
N GLU A 45 11.81 8.29 4.03
CA GLU A 45 12.26 8.49 5.42
C GLU A 45 13.21 7.39 5.90
N GLN A 46 13.11 6.18 5.34
CA GLN A 46 14.04 5.08 5.61
C GLN A 46 15.23 5.04 4.63
N GLY A 47 15.44 6.09 3.83
CA GLY A 47 16.59 6.20 2.95
C GLY A 47 16.52 5.33 1.69
N ALA A 48 15.34 4.86 1.27
CA ALA A 48 15.17 4.13 0.01
C ALA A 48 15.56 4.98 -1.23
N THR A 49 15.58 6.30 -1.09
CA THR A 49 16.04 7.26 -2.11
C THR A 49 17.50 7.69 -1.92
N SER A 50 18.21 7.20 -0.91
CA SER A 50 19.60 7.60 -0.58
C SER A 50 20.59 7.31 -1.71
N LEU A 51 20.35 6.26 -2.51
CA LEU A 51 21.15 5.95 -3.70
C LEU A 51 21.09 7.07 -4.76
N LEU A 52 19.96 7.79 -4.84
CA LEU A 52 19.81 8.94 -5.73
C LEU A 52 20.42 10.22 -5.13
N ALA A 53 20.42 10.33 -3.80
CA ALA A 53 21.06 11.45 -3.08
C ALA A 53 22.59 11.30 -2.98
N GLY A 54 23.12 10.10 -3.25
CA GLY A 54 24.54 9.82 -3.24
C GLY A 54 25.14 9.59 -1.84
N ASP A 55 24.32 9.52 -0.79
CA ASP A 55 24.78 9.43 0.60
C ASP A 55 25.65 8.18 0.82
N THR A 56 25.27 7.03 0.27
CA THR A 56 26.07 5.80 0.38
C THR A 56 27.45 5.95 -0.27
N VAL A 57 27.53 6.64 -1.40
CA VAL A 57 28.81 6.93 -2.07
C VAL A 57 29.60 7.95 -1.26
N HIS A 58 28.91 8.96 -0.71
CA HIS A 58 29.49 9.99 0.12
C HIS A 58 30.14 9.40 1.37
N GLU A 59 29.45 8.50 2.08
CA GLU A 59 29.96 7.79 3.25
C GLU A 59 31.08 6.82 2.89
N TRP A 60 30.95 6.04 1.82
CA TRP A 60 32.02 5.13 1.40
C TRP A 60 33.32 5.86 1.04
N VAL A 61 33.23 6.96 0.29
CA VAL A 61 34.41 7.80 -0.04
C VAL A 61 34.94 8.47 1.22
N HIS A 62 34.05 8.97 2.08
CA HIS A 62 34.41 9.60 3.33
C HIS A 62 35.20 8.64 4.24
N ASP A 63 34.72 7.41 4.42
CA ASP A 63 35.40 6.36 5.19
C ASP A 63 36.71 5.91 4.56
N GLY A 64 36.75 5.76 3.23
CA GLY A 64 37.98 5.41 2.52
C GLY A 64 39.09 6.45 2.70
N ARG A 65 38.74 7.74 2.66
CA ARG A 65 39.66 8.85 2.94
C ARG A 65 40.23 8.76 4.37
N HIS A 66 39.39 8.47 5.37
CA HIS A 66 39.82 8.30 6.76
C HIS A 66 40.75 7.09 6.93
N LEU A 67 40.43 5.96 6.29
CA LEU A 67 41.30 4.76 6.32
C LEU A 67 42.68 5.01 5.71
N LEU A 68 42.77 5.87 4.70
CA LEU A 68 44.02 6.25 4.07
C LEU A 68 44.76 7.38 4.82
N GLY A 69 44.24 7.82 5.98
CA GLY A 69 44.87 8.81 6.83
C GLY A 69 44.77 10.24 6.32
N PHE A 70 43.89 10.51 5.35
CA PHE A 70 43.59 11.85 4.87
C PHE A 70 42.44 12.43 5.70
N PRO A 71 42.66 13.31 6.68
CA PRO A 71 41.56 13.83 7.50
C PRO A 71 40.66 14.76 6.68
N CYS A 72 39.37 14.79 7.00
CA CYS A 72 38.47 15.89 6.65
C CYS A 72 38.13 16.74 7.87
N HIS A 73 37.95 18.03 7.66
CA HIS A 73 37.53 19.01 8.67
C HIS A 73 36.01 19.01 8.81
#